data_AF-A0A0L8L841-F1
#
_entry.id   AF-A0A0L8L841-F1
#
_cell.length_a   1.000
_cell.length_b   1.000
_cell.length_c   1.000
_cell.angle_alpha   90.00
_cell.angle_beta   90.00
_cell.angle_gamma   90.00
#
_symmetry.space_group_name_H-M   'P 1'
#
loop_
_entity.id
_entity.type
_entity.pdbx_description
1 polymer ?
#
loop_
_entity_poly.entity_id
_entity_poly.type
_entity_poly.pdbx_seq_one_letter_code
_entity_poly.pdbx_strand_id
1 'polypeptide(L)' 'MLGDTTSAARATPDPEDGWYRLLLHFDSPRAACRRLLGLGPDAEVLEPPQVRQELAEVTRATAAHHQAV' A
#
# COMPACT_ATOMS: atom_id res chain seq x y z
N MET A 1 -5.39 -22.74 -5.54
CA MET A 1 -6.42 -22.21 -4.62
C MET A 1 -5.83 -21.01 -3.91
N LEU A 2 -5.96 -19.82 -4.50
CA LEU A 2 -5.77 -18.57 -3.78
C LEU A 2 -7.07 -18.32 -3.02
N GLY A 3 -6.99 -17.97 -1.74
CA GLY A 3 -8.14 -17.80 -0.86
C GLY A 3 -9.23 -16.92 -1.50
N ASP A 4 -10.46 -17.40 -1.38
CA ASP A 4 -11.72 -16.67 -1.28
C ASP A 4 -11.58 -15.15 -1.48
N THR A 5 -11.70 -14.71 -2.73
CA THR A 5 -11.58 -13.32 -3.18
C THR A 5 -12.80 -12.44 -2.84
N THR A 6 -13.59 -12.82 -1.83
CA THR A 6 -14.79 -12.06 -1.37
C THR A 6 -14.45 -10.74 -0.66
N SER A 7 -13.18 -10.34 -0.58
CA SER A 7 -12.84 -8.93 -0.36
C SER A 7 -12.80 -8.20 -1.70
N ALA A 8 -13.96 -8.05 -2.36
CA ALA A 8 -14.07 -7.10 -3.46
C ALA A 8 -13.78 -5.70 -2.88
N ALA A 9 -12.61 -5.16 -3.20
CA ALA A 9 -12.23 -3.83 -2.76
C ALA A 9 -13.32 -2.84 -3.21
N ARG A 10 -14.02 -2.23 -2.26
CA ARG A 10 -14.97 -1.16 -2.57
C ARG A 10 -14.17 0.10 -2.84
N ALA A 11 -14.05 0.46 -4.11
CA ALA A 11 -13.45 1.71 -4.52
C ALA A 11 -14.50 2.82 -4.43
N THR A 12 -14.21 3.86 -3.66
CA THR A 12 -15.00 5.10 -3.65
C THR A 12 -14.15 6.22 -4.25
N PRO A 13 -14.67 7.00 -5.21
CA PRO A 13 -13.95 8.16 -5.72
C PRO A 13 -13.55 9.09 -4.57
N ASP A 14 -12.32 9.59 -4.60
CA ASP A 14 -11.91 10.71 -3.75
C ASP A 14 -12.41 12.01 -4.40
N PRO A 15 -13.13 12.88 -3.66
CA PRO A 15 -13.79 14.05 -4.23
C PRO A 15 -12.87 15.08 -4.89
N GLU A 16 -11.58 15.14 -4.56
CA GLU A 16 -10.73 16.28 -4.94
C GLU A 16 -9.72 15.96 -6.06
N ASP A 17 -9.25 14.73 -6.21
CA ASP A 17 -7.98 14.50 -6.92
C ASP A 17 -7.97 13.36 -7.97
N GLY A 18 -9.12 12.79 -8.33
CA GLY A 18 -9.16 11.65 -9.27
C GLY A 18 -8.57 10.34 -8.71
N TRP A 19 -8.31 10.31 -7.40
CA TRP A 19 -7.94 9.13 -6.65
C TRP A 19 -9.17 8.28 -6.33
N TYR A 20 -8.92 7.01 -5.98
CA TYR A 20 -9.92 6.14 -5.39
C TYR A 20 -9.46 5.72 -4.00
N ARG A 21 -10.37 5.78 -3.04
CA ARG A 21 -10.16 5.15 -1.74
C ARG A 21 -10.60 3.70 -1.83
N LEU A 22 -9.71 2.80 -1.42
CA LEU A 22 -9.98 1.38 -1.35
C LEU A 22 -9.82 0.89 0.08
N LEU A 23 -10.75 0.05 0.54
CA LEU A 23 -10.54 -0.76 1.73
C LEU A 23 -10.00 -2.12 1.28
N LEU A 24 -8.77 -2.43 1.67
CA LEU A 24 -8.07 -3.66 1.32
C LEU A 24 -7.79 -4.47 2.59
N HIS A 25 -8.02 -5.78 2.52
CA HIS A 25 -7.68 -6.70 3.58
C HIS A 25 -6.38 -7.44 3.23
N PHE A 26 -5.48 -7.50 4.21
CA PHE A 26 -4.22 -8.23 4.11
C PHE A 26 -4.04 -9.08 5.36
N ASP A 27 -3.39 -10.23 5.20
CA ASP A 27 -3.13 -11.17 6.30
C ASP A 27 -2.20 -10.58 7.39
N SER A 28 -1.41 -9.57 7.04
CA SER A 28 -0.54 -8.86 7.98
C SER A 28 -0.12 -7.48 7.44
N PRO A 29 0.31 -6.55 8.33
CA PRO A 29 0.91 -5.26 7.94
C PRO A 29 2.08 -5.42 6.97
N ARG A 30 2.95 -6.41 7.20
CA ARG A 30 4.10 -6.71 6.34
C ARG A 30 3.68 -7.17 4.95
N ALA A 31 2.60 -7.96 4.84
CA ALA A 31 2.06 -8.37 3.54
C ALA A 31 1.49 -7.16 2.78
N ALA A 32 0.80 -6.25 3.47
CA ALA A 32 0.34 -4.98 2.90
C ALA A 32 1.52 -4.15 2.37
N CYS A 33 2.55 -3.93 3.19
CA CYS A 33 3.72 -3.13 2.79
C CYS A 33 4.42 -3.68 1.55
N ARG A 34 4.67 -4.99 1.50
CA ARG A 34 5.30 -5.64 0.33
C ARG A 34 4.48 -5.48 -0.95
N ARG A 35 3.15 -5.57 -0.85
CA ARG A 35 2.26 -5.45 -2.01
C ARG A 35 2.15 -4.01 -2.48
N LEU A 36 1.98 -3.08 -1.55
CA LEU A 36 1.76 -1.66 -1.85
C LEU A 36 3.03 -0.95 -2.32
N LEU A 37 4.21 -1.37 -1.86
CA LEU A 37 5.49 -0.80 -2.32
C LEU A 37 5.65 -0.88 -3.84
N GLY A 38 5.16 -1.94 -4.48
CA GLY A 38 5.24 -2.12 -5.93
C GLY A 38 4.39 -1.13 -6.73
N LEU A 39 3.45 -0.42 -6.08
CA LEU A 39 2.67 0.66 -6.70
C LEU A 39 3.38 2.01 -6.62
N GLY A 40 4.43 2.12 -5.79
CA GLY A 40 5.20 3.34 -5.63
C GLY A 40 4.32 4.55 -5.29
N PRO A 41 4.45 5.67 -6.02
CA PRO A 41 3.72 6.91 -5.73
C PRO A 41 2.25 6.87 -6.14
N ASP A 42 1.79 5.83 -6.86
CA ASP A 42 0.40 5.72 -7.33
C ASP A 42 -0.54 5.15 -6.25
N ALA A 43 -0.02 4.87 -5.06
CA ALA A 43 -0.79 4.39 -3.91
C ALA A 43 -0.33 5.02 -2.61
N GLU A 44 -1.28 5.44 -1.78
CA GLU A 44 -1.04 5.97 -0.45
C GLU A 44 -1.80 5.16 0.62
N VAL A 45 -1.16 4.93 1.77
CA VAL A 45 -1.79 4.30 2.94
C VAL A 45 -2.35 5.37 3.87
N LEU A 46 -3.67 5.51 3.88
CA LEU A 46 -4.37 6.41 4.80
C LEU A 46 -4.46 5.84 6.22
N GLU A 47 -4.80 4.56 6.35
CA GLU A 47 -4.88 3.83 7.63
C GLU A 47 -4.55 2.34 7.43
N PRO A 48 -4.07 1.64 8.47
CA PRO A 48 -3.67 2.19 9.77
C PRO A 48 -2.29 2.88 9.70
N PRO A 49 -2.00 3.87 10.57
CA PRO A 49 -0.77 4.67 10.50
C PRO A 49 0.52 3.85 10.62
N GLN A 50 0.50 2.72 11.32
CA GLN A 50 1.65 1.84 11.47
C GLN A 50 2.08 1.23 10.11
N VAL A 51 1.12 0.89 9.24
CA VAL A 51 1.42 0.38 7.89
C VAL A 51 2.05 1.48 7.03
N ARG A 52 1.55 2.72 7.14
CA ARG A 52 2.18 3.88 6.45
C ARG A 52 3.62 4.10 6.91
N GLN A 53 3.88 3.99 8.22
CA GLN A 53 5.23 4.13 8.78
C GLN A 53 6.19 3.05 8.25
N GLU A 54 5.78 1.78 8.31
CA GLU A 54 6.57 0.66 7.80
C GLU A 54 6.85 0.80 6.29
N LEU A 55 5.85 1.19 5.50
CA LEU A 55 6.02 1.42 4.05
C LEU A 55 7.02 2.56 3.76
N ALA A 56 6.94 3.67 4.51
CA ALA A 56 7.87 4.78 4.37
C ALA A 56 9.31 4.40 4.73
N GLU A 57 9.50 3.58 5.76
CA GLU A 57 10.81 3.05 6.14
C GLU A 57 11.42 2.16 5.04
N VAL A 58 10.64 1.21 4.53
CA VAL A 58 11.08 0.32 3.46
C VAL A 58 11.41 1.11 2.19
N THR A 59 10.58 2.09 1.82
CA THR A 59 10.81 2.95 0.66
C THR A 59 12.13 3.71 0.77
N ARG A 60 12.43 4.30 1.95
CA ARG A 60 13.72 4.97 2.19
C ARG A 60 14.90 4.01 2.07
N ALA A 61 14.78 2.80 2.63
CA ALA A 61 15.83 1.78 2.53
C ALA A 61 16.07 1.34 1.08
N THR A 62 15.00 1.14 0.30
CA THR A 62 15.09 0.81 -1.13
C THR A 62 15.75 1.93 -1.93
N ALA A 63 15.34 3.18 -1.73
CA ALA A 63 15.95 4.32 -2.40
C ALA A 63 17.45 4.43 -2.07
N ALA A 64 17.82 4.31 -0.79
CA ALA A 64 19.21 4.32 -0.36
C ALA A 64 20.04 3.19 -0.99
N HIS A 65 19.46 1.99 -1.11
CA HIS A 65 20.13 0.86 -1.77
C HIS A 65 20.46 1.15 -3.24
N HIS A 66 19.52 1.73 -3.99
CA HIS A 66 19.73 2.05 -5.41
C HIS A 66 20.64 3.25 -5.65
N GLN A 67 20.76 4.16 -4.68
CA GLN A 67 21.66 5.31 -4.77
C GLN A 67 23.12 4.97 -4.43
N ALA A 68 23.35 3.83 -3.78
CA ALA A 68 24.68 3.36 -3.40
C ALA A 68 25.38 2.56 -4.53
N VAL A 69 24.71 2.36 -5.67
CA VAL A 69 25.18 1.64 -6.85
C VAL A 69 25.53 2.65 -7.95
#